data_AF-A0A812HHM3-F1
#
_entry.id   AF-A0A812HHM3-F1
#
_cell.length_a   1.000
_cell.length_b   1.000
_cell.length_c   1.000
_cell.angle_alpha   90.00
_cell.angle_beta   90.00
_cell.angle_gamma   90.00
#
_symmetry.space_group_name_H-M   'P 1'
#
loop_
_entity.id
_entity.type
_entity.pdbx_description
1 polymer ?
#
loop_
_entity_poly.entity_id
_entity_poly.type
_entity_poly.pdbx_seq_one_letter_code
_entity_poly.pdbx_strand_id
1 'polypeptide(L)'
;MKQELRVNPQVTLHMTRYPRTFEATFDGRRDLGIRSERSGPGELKIVQVLAQGAISISNHQWVVQRKYHRVIKRGMFIVKVNETSEAHLMESELRKAQQLTLLVRRGRDTSEARNFDDCFVQTLHYIRDLGVCWGWRWRPDHPGSAANSD
;
A
#
# COMPACT_ATOMS: atom_id res chain seq x y z
N MET A 1 -24.24 -6.25 -10.10
CA MET A 1 -23.30 -5.92 -11.20
C MET A 1 -23.98 -5.75 -12.57
N LYS A 2 -24.77 -6.70 -13.09
CA LYS A 2 -25.45 -6.56 -14.41
C LYS A 2 -26.39 -5.34 -14.52
N GLN A 3 -26.97 -4.88 -13.42
CA GLN A 3 -27.94 -3.78 -13.41
C GLN A 3 -27.28 -2.40 -13.43
N GLU A 4 -26.12 -2.22 -12.78
CA GLU A 4 -25.39 -0.93 -12.74
C GLU A 4 -24.68 -0.61 -14.06
N LEU A 5 -24.17 -1.63 -14.76
CA LEU A 5 -23.56 -1.50 -16.09
C LEU A 5 -24.56 -1.08 -17.17
N ARG A 6 -25.86 -1.21 -16.91
CA ARG A 6 -26.94 -0.80 -17.84
C ARG A 6 -27.39 0.64 -17.65
N VAL A 7 -27.12 1.24 -16.48
CA VAL A 7 -27.62 2.57 -16.11
C VAL A 7 -26.57 3.65 -16.36
N ASN A 8 -25.28 3.33 -16.26
CA ASN A 8 -24.20 4.27 -16.53
C ASN A 8 -23.62 4.04 -17.94
N PRO A 9 -23.79 4.97 -18.89
CA PRO A 9 -23.31 4.81 -20.27
C PRO A 9 -21.78 4.90 -20.42
N GLN A 10 -21.06 5.26 -19.35
CA GLN A 10 -19.60 5.40 -19.37
C GLN A 10 -18.96 4.64 -18.22
N VAL A 11 -18.43 3.47 -18.56
CA VAL A 11 -17.58 2.68 -17.65
C VAL A 11 -16.13 2.90 -18.08
N THR A 12 -15.36 3.60 -17.26
CA THR A 12 -13.92 3.81 -17.51
C THR A 12 -13.11 2.71 -16.82
N LEU A 13 -12.47 1.86 -17.62
CA LEU A 13 -11.55 0.83 -17.13
C LEU A 13 -10.11 1.37 -17.12
N HIS A 14 -9.47 1.39 -15.96
CA HIS A 14 -8.05 1.72 -15.83
C HIS A 14 -7.23 0.44 -15.65
N MET A 15 -6.44 0.09 -16.66
CA MET A 15 -5.52 -1.04 -16.60
C MET A 15 -4.10 -0.51 -16.36
N THR A 16 -3.39 -1.08 -15.39
CA THR A 16 -1.98 -0.75 -15.13
C THR A 16 -1.20 -2.04 -14.94
N ARG A 17 -0.11 -2.18 -15.69
CA ARG A 17 0.80 -3.31 -15.51
C ARG A 17 1.64 -3.06 -14.25
N TYR A 18 1.61 -4.00 -13.32
CA TYR A 18 2.43 -3.92 -12.12
C TYR A 18 3.88 -4.19 -12.50
N PRO A 19 4.80 -3.22 -12.31
CA PRO A 19 6.19 -3.43 -12.67
C PRO A 19 6.81 -4.39 -11.65
N ARG A 20 7.72 -5.25 -12.14
CA ARG A 20 8.45 -6.22 -11.31
C ARG A 20 9.35 -5.53 -10.28
N THR A 21 9.91 -4.38 -10.67
CA THR A 21 10.71 -3.49 -9.84
C THR A 21 10.19 -2.06 -9.97
N PHE A 22 10.28 -1.26 -8.91
CA PHE A 22 9.92 0.15 -8.96
C PHE A 22 10.77 0.94 -7.97
N GLU A 23 10.92 2.24 -8.23
CA GLU A 23 11.66 3.15 -7.36
C GLU A 23 10.71 3.94 -6.46
N ALA A 24 11.15 4.17 -5.23
CA ALA A 24 10.45 4.98 -4.24
C ALA A 24 11.44 5.85 -3.47
N THR A 25 11.18 7.14 -3.41
CA THR A 25 12.03 8.12 -2.72
C THR A 25 11.38 8.60 -1.43
N PHE A 26 12.17 8.67 -0.37
CA PHE A 26 11.74 9.05 0.97
C PHE A 26 12.71 10.09 1.55
N ASP A 27 12.20 10.92 2.46
CA ASP A 27 13.02 11.72 3.36
C ASP A 27 13.62 10.80 4.43
N GLY A 28 14.94 10.62 4.40
CA GLY A 28 15.68 9.73 5.29
C GLY A 28 15.89 10.30 6.69
N ARG A 29 15.49 11.56 6.95
CA ARG A 29 15.43 12.10 8.31
C ARG A 29 14.32 11.49 9.15
N ARG A 30 13.31 10.88 8.51
CA ARG A 30 12.22 10.17 9.17
C ARG A 30 12.52 8.68 9.18
N ASP A 31 12.11 8.01 10.27
CA ASP A 31 12.10 6.55 10.30
C ASP A 31 11.23 6.04 9.14
N LEU A 32 11.81 5.17 8.30
CA LEU A 32 11.09 4.53 7.21
C LEU A 32 9.94 3.65 7.72
N GLY A 33 10.06 3.14 8.95
CA GLY A 33 9.10 2.24 9.56
C GLY A 33 9.07 0.89 8.86
N ILE A 34 10.23 0.27 8.64
CA ILE A 34 10.34 -1.09 8.12
C ILE A 34 11.29 -1.93 8.96
N ARG A 35 10.99 -3.23 9.02
CA ARG A 35 11.95 -4.25 9.43
C ARG A 35 12.34 -5.05 8.20
N SER A 36 13.63 -5.26 8.03
CA SER A 36 14.19 -6.00 6.91
C SER A 36 15.22 -7.01 7.37
N GLU A 37 15.31 -8.12 6.64
CA GLU A 37 16.28 -9.19 6.86
C GLU A 37 17.07 -9.44 5.58
N ARG A 38 18.33 -9.85 5.70
CA ARG A 38 19.15 -10.22 4.53
C ARG A 38 18.58 -11.48 3.90
N SER A 39 18.29 -11.42 2.60
CA SER A 39 17.76 -12.57 1.86
C SER A 39 18.74 -13.14 0.82
N GLY A 40 19.93 -12.54 0.71
CA GLY A 40 20.98 -12.95 -0.21
C GLY A 40 22.06 -11.87 -0.34
N PRO A 41 23.10 -12.12 -1.16
CA PRO A 41 24.10 -11.11 -1.48
C PRO A 41 23.44 -9.99 -2.31
N GLY A 42 23.13 -8.88 -1.64
CA GLY A 42 22.59 -7.68 -2.26
C GLY A 42 21.06 -7.54 -2.28
N GLU A 43 20.35 -8.26 -1.42
CA GLU A 43 18.91 -8.06 -1.25
C GLU A 43 18.50 -8.06 0.23
N LEU A 44 17.63 -7.12 0.60
CA LEU A 44 16.96 -7.08 1.90
C LEU A 44 15.47 -7.41 1.74
N LYS A 45 14.99 -8.49 2.35
CA LYS A 45 13.56 -8.83 2.39
C LYS A 45 12.87 -7.96 3.43
N ILE A 46 11.80 -7.28 3.05
CA ILE A 46 10.94 -6.54 3.97
C ILE A 46 10.10 -7.55 4.73
N VAL A 47 10.37 -7.73 6.02
CA VAL A 47 9.62 -8.66 6.89
C VAL A 47 8.43 -7.99 7.56
N GLN A 48 8.49 -6.67 7.76
CA GLN A 48 7.41 -5.91 8.35
C GLN A 48 7.42 -4.46 7.85
N VAL A 49 6.23 -3.90 7.65
CA VAL A 49 6.02 -2.45 7.51
C VAL A 49 5.31 -2.00 8.78
N LEU A 50 5.92 -1.09 9.53
CA LEU A 50 5.37 -0.53 10.76
C LEU A 50 4.29 0.51 10.40
N ALA A 51 3.24 0.58 11.21
CA ALA A 51 2.13 1.52 10.99
C ALA A 51 2.60 2.99 11.04
N GLN A 52 3.60 3.26 11.88
CA GLN A 52 4.23 4.56 12.04
C GLN A 52 5.56 4.53 11.27
N GLY A 53 5.63 5.29 10.18
CA GLY A 53 6.83 5.36 9.34
C GLY A 53 6.56 6.02 7.99
N ALA A 54 7.63 6.52 7.36
CA ALA A 54 7.54 7.19 6.06
C ALA A 54 6.92 6.29 4.97
N ILE A 55 7.19 4.98 5.02
CA ILE A 55 6.63 4.03 4.05
C ILE A 55 5.12 3.85 4.24
N SER A 56 4.64 3.73 5.49
CA SER A 56 3.20 3.63 5.77
C SER A 56 2.43 4.87 5.31
N ILE A 57 2.96 6.07 5.61
CA ILE A 57 2.38 7.35 5.17
C ILE A 57 2.35 7.44 3.64
N SER A 58 3.44 7.08 2.97
CA SER A 58 3.54 7.13 1.51
C SER A 58 2.61 6.11 0.85
N ASN A 59 2.53 4.89 1.40
CA ASN A 59 1.59 3.87 0.95
C ASN A 59 0.15 4.38 1.01
N HIS A 60 -0.24 5.01 2.12
CA HIS A 60 -1.56 5.62 2.26
C HIS A 60 -1.82 6.67 1.17
N GLN A 61 -0.87 7.59 0.96
CA GLN A 61 -0.97 8.60 -0.10
C GLN A 61 -1.08 7.97 -1.49
N TRP A 62 -0.31 6.92 -1.79
CA TRP A 62 -0.39 6.23 -3.08
C TRP A 62 -1.71 5.49 -3.27
N VAL A 63 -2.28 4.90 -2.22
CA VAL A 63 -3.61 4.27 -2.27
C VAL A 63 -4.68 5.31 -2.59
N VAL A 64 -4.68 6.45 -1.90
CA VAL A 64 -5.60 7.57 -2.16
C VAL A 64 -5.45 8.07 -3.60
N GLN A 65 -4.23 8.15 -4.11
CA GLN A 65 -3.92 8.56 -5.49
C GLN A 65 -4.12 7.45 -6.54
N ARG A 66 -4.65 6.28 -6.17
CA ARG A 66 -4.82 5.11 -7.07
C ARG A 66 -3.50 4.60 -7.69
N LYS A 67 -2.36 4.90 -7.07
CA LYS A 67 -1.01 4.45 -7.44
C LYS A 67 -0.64 3.13 -6.74
N TYR A 68 -1.52 2.14 -6.79
CA TYR A 68 -1.34 0.83 -6.15
C TYR A 68 -0.05 0.11 -6.56
N HIS A 69 0.43 0.37 -7.78
CA HIS A 69 1.68 -0.16 -8.31
C HIS A 69 2.95 0.37 -7.61
N ARG A 70 2.84 1.33 -6.69
CA ARG A 70 3.96 1.84 -5.87
C ARG A 70 3.94 1.36 -4.42
N VAL A 71 2.84 0.74 -3.96
CA VAL A 71 2.70 0.33 -2.56
C VAL A 71 3.75 -0.71 -2.19
N ILE A 72 4.51 -0.42 -1.13
CA ILE A 72 5.54 -1.29 -0.54
C ILE A 72 4.89 -2.16 0.53
N LYS A 73 5.16 -3.47 0.53
CA LYS A 73 4.56 -4.41 1.50
C LYS A 73 5.57 -5.46 1.98
N ARG A 74 5.20 -6.16 3.06
CA ARG A 74 5.89 -7.36 3.53
C ARG A 74 6.08 -8.36 2.37
N GLY A 75 7.23 -9.00 2.32
CA GLY A 75 7.60 -9.97 1.29
C GLY A 75 8.16 -9.35 0.01
N MET A 76 8.22 -8.02 -0.10
CA MET A 76 9.01 -7.34 -1.13
C MET A 76 10.49 -7.30 -0.75
N PHE A 77 11.34 -6.99 -1.72
CA PHE A 77 12.79 -6.97 -1.57
C PHE A 77 13.34 -5.60 -1.95
N ILE A 78 14.21 -5.04 -1.12
CA ILE A 78 15.02 -3.88 -1.46
C ILE A 78 16.28 -4.40 -2.14
N VAL A 79 16.46 -4.02 -3.41
CA VAL A 79 17.57 -4.45 -4.26
C VAL A 79 18.67 -3.39 -4.34
N LYS A 80 18.29 -2.13 -4.13
CA LYS A 80 19.21 -0.99 -4.13
C LYS A 80 18.71 0.07 -3.16
N VAL A 81 19.64 0.68 -2.42
CA VAL A 81 19.40 1.89 -1.62
C VAL A 81 20.38 2.94 -2.13
N ASN A 82 19.84 4.06 -2.62
CA ASN A 82 20.61 5.09 -3.30
C ASN A 82 21.45 4.49 -4.45
N GLU A 83 22.77 4.55 -4.34
CA GLU A 83 23.70 4.02 -5.35
C GLU A 83 24.17 2.59 -5.03
N THR A 84 23.85 2.08 -3.84
CA THR A 84 24.40 0.84 -3.30
C THR A 84 23.44 -0.35 -3.46
N SER A 85 23.97 -1.48 -3.95
CA SER A 85 23.27 -2.76 -4.02
C SER A 85 23.83 -3.83 -3.07
N GLU A 86 24.80 -3.49 -2.21
CA GLU A 86 25.39 -4.45 -1.28
C GLU A 86 24.64 -4.46 0.06
N ALA A 87 24.20 -5.63 0.52
CA ALA A 87 23.28 -5.75 1.65
C ALA A 87 23.75 -5.04 2.94
N HIS A 88 25.03 -5.16 3.27
CA HIS A 88 25.59 -4.54 4.47
C HIS A 88 25.69 -3.01 4.36
N LEU A 89 26.02 -2.49 3.18
CA LEU A 89 26.04 -1.05 2.91
C LEU A 89 24.62 -0.48 2.83
N MET A 90 23.66 -1.23 2.26
CA MET A 90 22.24 -0.84 2.24
C MET A 90 21.68 -0.66 3.65
N GLU A 91 21.97 -1.58 4.58
CA GLU A 91 21.55 -1.44 5.99
C GLU A 91 22.14 -0.19 6.66
N SER A 92 23.39 0.17 6.34
CA SER A 92 24.02 1.40 6.83
C SER A 92 23.36 2.63 6.21
N GLU A 93 23.12 2.63 4.90
CA GLU A 93 22.48 3.74 4.17
C GLU A 93 21.08 4.03 4.69
N LEU A 94 20.26 2.99 4.91
CA LEU A 94 18.91 3.12 5.45
C LEU A 94 18.84 3.86 6.80
N ARG A 95 19.95 3.89 7.55
CA ARG A 95 20.03 4.56 8.87
C ARG A 95 20.63 5.96 8.82
N LYS A 96 21.44 6.26 7.79
CA LYS A 96 22.30 7.46 7.77
C LYS A 96 21.90 8.49 6.72
N ALA A 97 21.33 8.05 5.60
CA ALA A 97 21.09 8.94 4.48
C ALA A 97 19.98 9.95 4.81
N GLN A 98 20.17 11.21 4.43
CA GLN A 98 19.13 12.24 4.56
C GLN A 98 18.01 12.08 3.54
N GLN A 99 18.31 11.44 2.41
CA GLN A 99 17.35 11.12 1.36
C GLN A 99 17.61 9.67 0.93
N LEU A 100 16.52 8.92 0.77
CA LEU A 100 16.59 7.49 0.47
C LEU A 100 15.81 7.22 -0.82
N THR A 101 16.49 6.71 -1.84
CA THR A 101 15.85 6.15 -3.03
C THR A 101 15.98 4.63 -2.99
N LEU A 102 14.85 3.95 -2.87
CA LEU A 102 14.78 2.49 -2.79
C LEU A 102 14.39 1.92 -4.15
N LEU A 103 15.17 0.99 -4.68
CA LEU A 103 14.74 0.12 -5.77
C LEU A 103 14.10 -1.14 -5.16
N VAL A 104 12.79 -1.24 -5.28
CA VAL A 104 11.99 -2.31 -4.66
C VAL A 104 11.60 -3.33 -5.71
N ARG A 105 11.94 -4.60 -5.49
CA ARG A 105 11.50 -5.74 -6.27
C ARG A 105 10.33 -6.42 -5.59
N ARG A 106 9.30 -6.73 -6.38
CA ARG A 106 8.16 -7.52 -5.90
C ARG A 106 8.60 -8.94 -5.56
N GLY A 107 8.03 -9.52 -4.51
CA GLY A 107 8.14 -10.95 -4.26
C GLY A 107 7.55 -11.73 -5.43
N ARG A 108 8.23 -12.80 -5.85
CA ARG A 108 7.67 -13.81 -6.75
C ARG A 108 6.82 -14.69 -5.85
N ASP A 109 5.53 -14.43 -5.76
CA ASP A 109 4.49 -15.25 -5.15
C ASP A 109 4.91 -16.13 -3.96
N THR A 110 4.54 -15.74 -2.75
CA THR A 110 4.59 -16.64 -1.60
C THR A 110 3.17 -16.83 -1.07
N SER A 111 2.86 -18.06 -0.69
CA SER A 111 1.78 -18.45 0.20
C SER A 111 1.64 -17.57 1.47
N GLU A 112 2.61 -16.70 1.77
CA GLU A 112 2.59 -15.65 2.80
C GLU A 112 1.78 -14.39 2.41
N ALA A 113 1.41 -14.23 1.14
CA ALA A 113 0.63 -13.09 0.63
C ALA A 113 -0.86 -13.13 1.02
N ARG A 114 -1.32 -14.18 1.72
CA ARG A 114 -2.69 -14.29 2.24
C ARG A 114 -2.96 -13.38 3.43
N ASN A 115 -1.94 -12.83 4.08
CA ASN A 115 -2.08 -11.79 5.10
C ASN A 115 -2.09 -10.40 4.44
N PHE A 116 -2.98 -10.21 3.47
CA PHE A 116 -3.21 -8.94 2.79
C PHE A 116 -3.85 -7.88 3.71
N ASP A 117 -4.32 -8.32 4.88
CA ASP A 117 -5.29 -7.57 5.68
C ASP A 117 -4.68 -6.41 6.50
N ASP A 118 -3.46 -6.50 7.03
CA ASP A 118 -3.07 -5.53 8.06
C ASP A 118 -2.89 -4.08 7.57
N CYS A 119 -2.34 -3.85 6.37
CA CYS A 119 -2.12 -2.49 5.86
C CYS A 119 -3.35 -1.94 5.09
N PHE A 120 -4.08 -2.82 4.40
CA PHE A 120 -5.25 -2.43 3.62
C PHE A 120 -6.48 -2.20 4.52
N VAL A 121 -6.68 -3.05 5.55
CA VAL A 121 -7.78 -2.88 6.52
C VAL A 121 -7.57 -1.64 7.39
N GLN A 122 -6.34 -1.35 7.85
CA GLN A 122 -6.06 -0.09 8.55
C GLN A 122 -6.33 1.15 7.69
N THR A 123 -5.98 1.10 6.40
CA THR A 123 -6.26 2.20 5.46
C THR A 123 -7.75 2.34 5.19
N LEU A 124 -8.49 1.23 5.04
CA LEU A 124 -9.94 1.25 4.84
C LEU A 124 -10.72 1.72 6.08
N HIS A 125 -10.30 1.34 7.29
CA HIS A 125 -10.89 1.84 8.53
C HIS A 125 -10.66 3.34 8.71
N TYR A 126 -9.47 3.85 8.36
CA TYR A 126 -9.19 5.29 8.42
C TYR A 126 -9.94 6.09 7.33
N ILE A 127 -10.07 5.55 6.12
CA ILE A 127 -10.90 6.15 5.05
C ILE A 127 -12.38 6.21 5.47
N ARG A 128 -12.86 5.21 6.23
CA ARG A 128 -14.21 5.20 6.81
C ARG A 128 -14.39 6.30 7.86
N ASP A 129 -13.37 6.59 8.66
CA ASP A 129 -13.43 7.63 9.71
C ASP A 129 -13.21 9.06 9.19
N LEU A 130 -12.50 9.24 8.07
CA LEU A 130 -12.27 10.56 7.47
C LEU A 130 -13.43 11.12 6.63
N GLY A 131 -14.56 10.41 6.55
CA GLY A 131 -15.73 10.88 5.80
C GLY A 131 -15.47 11.11 4.30
N VAL A 132 -14.38 10.55 3.75
CA VAL A 132 -14.09 10.62 2.32
C VAL A 132 -15.10 9.72 1.64
N CYS A 133 -16.20 10.32 1.21
CA CYS A 133 -17.23 9.71 0.40
C CYS A 133 -16.63 9.21 -0.91
N TRP A 134 -16.05 8.01 -0.90
CA TRP A 134 -16.16 7.15 -2.07
C TRP A 134 -17.66 7.03 -2.32
N GLY A 135 -18.11 7.26 -3.56
CA GLY A 135 -19.51 7.23 -3.98
C GLY A 135 -20.21 5.87 -3.84
N TRP A 136 -19.92 5.12 -2.78
CA TRP A 136 -20.74 4.07 -2.22
C TRP A 136 -21.59 4.70 -1.13
N ARG A 137 -22.72 5.31 -1.53
CA ARG A 137 -23.80 5.56 -0.58
C ARG A 137 -24.36 4.21 -0.17
N TRP A 138 -23.80 3.64 0.91
CA TRP A 138 -24.48 2.59 1.66
C TRP A 138 -25.73 3.26 2.24
N ARG A 139 -26.92 2.96 1.69
CA ARG A 139 -28.17 3.28 2.39
C ARG A 139 -28.26 2.27 3.53
N PRO A 140 -28.19 2.67 4.81
CA PRO A 140 -28.82 1.85 5.83
C PRO A 140 -30.31 1.89 5.50
N ASP A 141 -30.92 0.72 5.41
CA ASP A 141 -32.37 0.60 5.31
C ASP A 141 -33.01 1.50 6.37
N HIS A 142 -33.94 2.34 5.94
CA HIS A 142 -34.69 3.23 6.82
C HIS A 142 -35.40 2.42 7.92
N PRO A 143 -35.40 2.89 9.19
CA PRO A 143 -36.40 2.46 10.14
C PRO A 143 -37.70 3.20 9.79
N GLY A 144 -38.74 2.46 9.43
CA GLY A 144 -40.02 3.08 9.13
C GLY A 144 -41.00 2.13 8.45
N SER A 145 -41.52 1.16 9.20
CA SER A 145 -42.83 0.61 8.88
C SER A 145 -43.83 1.26 9.85
N ALA A 146 -44.67 2.11 9.27
CA ALA A 146 -45.89 2.70 9.80
C ALA A 146 -46.71 1.64 10.58
N ALA A 147 -47.20 1.97 11.78
CA ALA A 147 -48.56 2.47 12.00
C ALA A 147 -49.62 1.64 11.26
N ASN A 148 -50.17 0.63 11.96
CA ASN A 148 -51.50 0.10 11.70
C ASN A 148 -52.43 0.69 12.76
N SER A 149 -53.24 1.64 12.32
CA SER A 149 -54.52 1.98 12.93
C SER A 149 -55.58 1.38 12.03
N ASP A 150 -56.32 0.40 12.54
CA ASP A 150 -57.76 0.22 12.41
C ASP A 150 -58.20 -0.95 13.30
#